data_AF-A0A840FUU9-F1
#
_entry.id   AF-A0A840FUU9-F1
#
_cell.length_a   1.000
_cell.length_b   1.000
_cell.length_c   1.000
_cell.angle_alpha   90.00
_cell.angle_beta   90.00
_cell.angle_gamma   90.00
#
_symmetry.space_group_name_H-M   'P 1'
#
loop_
_entity.id
_entity.type
_entity.pdbx_description
1 polymer ?
#
loop_
_entity_poly.entity_id
_entity_poly.type
_entity_poly.pdbx_seq_one_letter_code
_entity_poly.pdbx_strand_id
1 'polypeptide(L)' 'MREWNPNEAKAGEDNDHEFTIAASYYKLTVNAQELLEIDVPGMVFRVGGTDHYDAIRAAIGMAFGVN' A
#
# COMPACT_ATOMS: atom_id res chain seq x y z
N MET A 1 -7.90 2.56 -8.21
CA MET A 1 -7.55 2.36 -9.63
C MET A 1 -7.35 3.74 -10.25
N ARG A 2 -6.19 4.01 -10.85
CA ARG A 2 -5.84 5.32 -11.41
C ARG A 2 -5.93 5.34 -12.93
N GLU A 3 -5.46 4.29 -13.58
CA GLU A 3 -5.47 4.19 -15.04
C GLU A 3 -5.77 2.75 -15.45
N TRP A 4 -6.38 2.62 -16.63
CA TRP A 4 -6.58 1.37 -17.32
C TRP A 4 -6.23 1.54 -18.79
N ASN A 5 -5.36 0.66 -19.26
CA ASN A 5 -5.04 0.51 -20.66
C ASN A 5 -5.41 -0.92 -21.10
N PRO A 6 -6.42 -1.10 -21.97
CA PRO A 6 -6.83 -2.41 -22.45
C PRO A 6 -5.89 -3.01 -23.51
N ASN A 7 -4.84 -2.29 -23.93
CA ASN A 7 -3.96 -2.64 -25.05
C ASN A 7 -4.73 -2.92 -26.36
N GLU A 8 -4.00 -3.37 -27.39
CA GLU A 8 -4.58 -3.72 -28.69
C GLU A 8 -5.09 -5.17 -28.65
N ALA A 9 -6.35 -5.39 -29.07
CA ALA A 9 -6.92 -6.73 -29.18
C ALA A 9 -6.78 -7.27 -30.61
N LYS A 10 -6.14 -8.43 -30.77
CA LYS A 10 -5.97 -9.11 -32.06
C LYS A 10 -6.60 -10.50 -32.04
N ALA A 11 -7.24 -10.87 -33.15
CA ALA A 11 -7.89 -12.17 -33.26
C ALA A 11 -6.87 -13.31 -33.22
N GLY A 12 -7.05 -14.26 -32.30
CA GLY A 12 -6.16 -15.40 -32.13
C GLY A 12 -4.96 -15.15 -31.22
N GLU A 13 -4.84 -13.96 -30.62
CA GLU A 13 -3.85 -13.64 -29.58
C GLU A 13 -4.54 -13.44 -28.22
N ASP A 14 -3.79 -13.66 -27.14
CA ASP A 14 -4.25 -13.33 -25.80
C ASP A 14 -4.36 -11.81 -25.63
N ASN A 15 -5.35 -11.38 -24.83
CA ASN A 15 -5.56 -9.97 -24.53
C ASN A 15 -5.04 -9.69 -23.11
N ASP A 16 -4.07 -8.78 -23.02
CA ASP A 16 -3.49 -8.31 -21.77
C ASP A 16 -3.97 -6.90 -21.46
N HIS A 17 -4.39 -6.63 -20.23
CA HIS A 17 -4.73 -5.30 -19.77
C HIS A 17 -3.70 -4.79 -18.76
N GLU A 18 -3.30 -3.53 -18.90
CA GLU A 18 -2.46 -2.84 -17.93
C GLU A 18 -3.32 -1.97 -17.00
N PHE A 19 -3.03 -2.04 -15.70
CA PHE A 19 -3.74 -1.29 -14.67
C PHE A 19 -2.75 -0.57 -13.78
N THR A 20 -2.91 0.75 -13.64
CA THR A 20 -2.15 1.55 -12.67
C THR A 20 -2.97 1.76 -11.42
N ILE A 21 -2.43 1.41 -10.25
CA ILE A 21 -3.09 1.59 -8.96
C ILE A 21 -2.29 2.58 -8.12
N ALA A 22 -2.94 3.67 -7.71
CA ALA A 22 -2.46 4.52 -6.63
C ALA A 22 -3.13 4.08 -5.32
N ALA A 23 -2.47 3.18 -4.58
CA ALA A 23 -3.01 2.66 -3.33
C ALA A 23 -2.72 3.66 -2.19
N SER A 24 -3.75 4.02 -1.42
CA SER A 24 -3.59 4.76 -0.15
C SER A 24 -3.21 3.84 1.01
N TYR A 25 -3.49 2.55 0.86
CA TYR A 25 -3.19 1.49 1.81
C TYR A 25 -2.68 0.24 1.08
N TYR A 26 -1.60 -0.36 1.59
CA TYR A 26 -1.02 -1.59 1.08
C TYR A 26 -0.52 -2.47 2.22
N LYS A 27 -0.88 -3.76 2.20
CA LYS A 27 -0.41 -4.74 3.18
C LYS A 27 0.03 -6.02 2.47
N LEU A 28 1.24 -6.47 2.77
CA LEU A 28 1.79 -7.73 2.28
C LEU A 28 1.88 -8.73 3.43
N THR A 29 1.21 -9.87 3.26
CA THR A 29 1.26 -11.00 4.18
C THR A 29 1.72 -12.24 3.42
N VAL A 30 2.69 -12.97 3.96
CA VAL A 30 3.18 -14.24 3.40
C VAL A 30 3.16 -15.27 4.51
N ASN A 31 2.58 -16.45 4.26
CA ASN A 31 2.44 -17.50 5.27
C ASN A 31 1.80 -17.00 6.59
N ALA A 32 0.76 -16.17 6.48
CA ALA A 32 0.09 -15.51 7.61
C ALA A 32 0.96 -14.55 8.45
N GLN A 33 2.20 -14.25 8.02
CA GLN A 33 3.05 -13.24 8.63
C GLN A 33 2.98 -11.92 7.85
N GLU A 34 2.69 -10.82 8.54
CA GLU A 34 2.78 -9.48 7.97
C GLU A 34 4.25 -9.13 7.71
N LEU A 35 4.58 -8.85 6.45
CA LEU A 35 5.93 -8.45 6.04
C LEU A 35 6.04 -6.93 5.86
N LEU A 36 4.98 -6.30 5.36
CA LEU A 36 4.95 -4.87 5.03
C LEU A 36 3.54 -4.31 5.20
N GLU A 37 3.44 -3.14 5.81
CA GLU A 37 2.22 -2.32 5.83
C GLU A 37 2.58 -0.86 5.51
N ILE A 38 1.83 -0.25 4.59
CA ILE A 38 1.91 1.16 4.22
C ILE A 38 0.49 1.74 4.31
N ASP A 39 0.25 2.62 5.27
CA ASP A 39 -0.96 3.42 5.41
C ASP A 39 -0.57 4.90 5.29
N VAL A 40 -0.92 5.51 4.15
CA VAL A 40 -0.54 6.90 3.88
C VAL A 40 -1.35 7.88 4.75
N PRO A 41 -2.70 7.81 4.82
CA PRO A 41 -3.48 8.66 5.73
C PRO A 41 -3.12 8.49 7.21
N GLY A 42 -2.92 7.25 7.66
CA GLY A 42 -2.56 6.94 9.05
C GLY A 42 -1.09 7.20 9.40
N MET A 43 -0.25 7.52 8.41
CA MET A 43 1.21 7.59 8.53
C MET A 43 1.80 6.34 9.22
N VAL A 44 1.37 5.15 8.80
CA VAL A 44 1.91 3.87 9.29
C VAL A 44 2.84 3.30 8.23
N PHE A 45 4.07 2.98 8.63
CA PHE A 45 5.02 2.27 7.80
C PHE A 45 5.66 1.14 8.61
N ARG A 46 5.14 -0.07 8.46
CA ARG A 46 5.64 -1.24 9.18
C ARG A 46 6.44 -2.16 8.28
N VAL A 47 7.63 -2.54 8.72
CA VAL A 47 8.48 -3.53 8.05
C VAL A 47 8.77 -4.64 9.05
N GLY A 48 8.37 -5.87 8.73
CA GLY A 48 8.56 -7.02 9.63
C GLY A 48 8.01 -6.80 11.05
N GLY A 49 6.89 -6.08 11.18
CA GLY A 49 6.24 -5.76 12.46
C GLY A 49 6.79 -4.53 13.20
N THR A 50 7.85 -3.87 12.72
CA THR A 50 8.36 -2.62 13.32
C THR A 50 7.79 -1.41 12.62
N ASP A 51 7.13 -0.51 13.37
CA ASP A 51 6.60 0.75 12.85
C ASP A 51 7.67 1.85 12.85
N HIS A 52 8.10 2.24 11.66
CA HIS A 52 9.17 3.22 11.46
C HIS A 52 8.69 4.67 11.59
N TYR A 53 7.38 4.92 11.55
CA TYR A 53 6.81 6.26 11.67
C TYR A 53 6.27 6.55 13.06
N ASP A 54 6.38 5.61 13.99
CA ASP A 54 5.85 5.78 15.35
C ASP A 54 6.40 7.02 16.07
N ALA A 55 7.73 7.16 16.09
CA ALA A 55 8.38 8.33 16.69
C ALA A 55 8.03 9.65 15.98
N ILE A 56 7.85 9.61 14.65
CA ILE A 56 7.46 10.78 13.86
C ILE A 56 6.03 11.18 14.23
N ARG A 57 5.09 10.24 14.24
CA ARG A 57 3.70 10.47 14.64
C ARG A 57 3.62 11.03 16.06
N ALA A 58 4.42 10.52 16.99
CA ALA A 58 4.51 11.07 18.34
C ALA A 58 5.00 12.53 18.33
N ALA A 59 6.06 12.84 17.58
CA ALA A 59 6.64 14.17 17.50
C ALA A 59 5.69 15.22 16.87
N ILE A 60 4.81 14.81 15.95
CA ILE A 60 3.86 15.71 15.27
C ILE A 60 2.44 15.68 15.88
N GLY A 61 2.26 15.03 17.03
CA GLY A 61 0.98 15.00 17.74
C GLY A 61 -0.08 14.07 17.11
N MET A 62 0.33 13.11 16.30
CA MET A 62 -0.54 12.10 15.68
C MET A 62 -0.56 10.76 16.43
N ALA A 63 0.29 10.57 17.45
CA ALA A 63 0.21 9.39 18.31
C ALA A 63 -1.10 9.41 19.13
N PHE A 64 -1.91 8.35 19.02
CA PHE A 64 -3.11 8.21 19.84
C PHE A 64 -2.72 8.07 21.32
N GLY A 65 -3.20 8.99 22.17
CA GLY A 65 -3.13 8.83 23.63
C GLY A 65 -2.26 9.82 24.42
N VAL A 66 -1.92 10.99 23.87
CA VAL A 66 -1.32 12.07 24.68
C VAL A 66 -2.29 13.25 24.72
N ASN A 67 -3.12 13.26 25.76
CA ASN A 67 -3.78 14.43 26.32
C ASN A 67 -3.55 14.38 27.84
#